data_AF-A0A928J8H3-F1
#
_entry.id   AF-A0A928J8H3-F1
#
_cell.length_a   1.000
_cell.length_b   1.000
_cell.length_c   1.000
_cell.angle_alpha   90.00
_cell.angle_beta   90.00
_cell.angle_gamma   90.00
#
_symmetry.space_group_name_H-M   'P 1'
#
loop_
_entity.id
_entity.type
_entity.pdbx_description
1 polymer ?
#
loop_
_entity_poly.entity_id
_entity_poly.type
_entity_poly.pdbx_seq_one_letter_code
_entity_poly.pdbx_strand_id
1 'polypeptide(L)'
;MGFLKKLFKSKNPNSKRFKRDMAYAVCGQHIKYVTENRDGIDEVIGKNGGLNIRNDEFIVYASADVVFRCPVDDLDIWELMSRDGVVLTGPDLEHGGTVRTVIAHYVYYRKED
;
A
#
# COMPACT_ATOMS: atom_id res chain seq x y z
N MET A 1 -16.96 -16.36 13.76
CA MET A 1 -17.53 -15.14 13.14
C MET A 1 -16.96 -14.86 11.74
N GLY A 2 -17.03 -15.81 10.80
CA GLY A 2 -16.26 -15.73 9.53
C GLY A 2 -17.05 -15.71 8.22
N PHE A 3 -18.29 -16.21 8.20
CA PHE A 3 -19.00 -16.47 6.94
C PHE A 3 -19.76 -15.26 6.35
N LEU A 4 -20.23 -14.33 7.19
CA LEU A 4 -21.04 -13.18 6.75
C LEU A 4 -20.22 -12.05 6.09
N LYS A 5 -18.93 -11.90 6.41
CA LYS A 5 -18.09 -10.79 5.89
C LYS A 5 -17.83 -10.91 4.38
N LYS A 6 -17.79 -12.15 3.85
CA LYS A 6 -17.49 -12.44 2.45
C LYS A 6 -18.61 -12.02 1.48
N LEU A 7 -19.86 -11.97 1.96
CA LEU A 7 -21.05 -11.62 1.17
C LEU A 7 -21.19 -10.12 0.90
N PHE A 8 -20.49 -9.27 1.66
CA PHE A 8 -20.57 -7.81 1.51
C PHE A 8 -19.29 -7.17 0.96
N LYS A 9 -18.32 -7.94 0.46
CA LYS A 9 -17.12 -7.37 -0.15
C LYS A 9 -17.52 -6.70 -1.47
N SER A 10 -17.29 -5.39 -1.57
CA SER A 10 -17.51 -4.68 -2.83
C SER A 10 -16.57 -5.25 -3.88
N LYS A 11 -17.08 -5.53 -5.09
CA LYS A 11 -16.25 -5.94 -6.23
C LYS A 11 -15.86 -4.75 -7.11
N ASN A 12 -16.39 -3.56 -6.82
CA ASN A 12 -16.11 -2.35 -7.59
C ASN A 12 -14.83 -1.68 -7.06
N PRO A 13 -13.73 -1.66 -7.85
CA PRO A 13 -12.46 -1.11 -7.40
C PRO A 13 -12.52 0.38 -7.04
N ASN A 14 -13.40 1.13 -7.69
CA ASN A 14 -13.55 2.57 -7.49
C ASN A 14 -14.39 2.91 -6.24
N SER A 15 -14.94 1.90 -5.55
CA SER A 15 -15.73 2.15 -4.34
C SER A 15 -14.82 2.40 -3.13
N LYS A 16 -15.14 3.42 -2.33
CA LYS A 16 -14.44 3.71 -1.05
C LYS A 16 -14.31 2.47 -0.16
N ARG A 17 -15.35 1.64 -0.12
CA ARG A 17 -15.33 0.38 0.63
C ARG A 17 -14.26 -0.59 0.13
N PHE A 18 -14.12 -0.76 -1.18
CA PHE A 18 -13.09 -1.64 -1.75
C PHE A 18 -11.69 -1.13 -1.40
N LYS A 19 -11.44 0.17 -1.58
CA LYS A 19 -10.16 0.82 -1.25
C LYS A 19 -9.79 0.60 0.22
N ARG A 20 -10.74 0.85 1.13
CA ARG A 20 -10.58 0.57 2.57
C ARG A 20 -10.31 -0.91 2.84
N ASP A 21 -11.11 -1.82 2.29
CA ASP A 21 -10.95 -3.27 2.49
C ASP A 21 -9.56 -3.75 2.05
N MET A 22 -9.03 -3.22 0.94
CA MET A 22 -7.68 -3.53 0.46
C MET A 22 -6.59 -2.91 1.32
N ALA A 23 -6.74 -1.64 1.71
CA ALA A 23 -5.82 -0.95 2.61
C ALA A 23 -5.68 -1.72 3.93
N TYR A 24 -6.80 -2.13 4.55
CA TYR A 24 -6.79 -2.94 5.77
C TYR A 24 -6.19 -4.33 5.58
N ALA A 25 -6.28 -4.91 4.38
CA ALA A 25 -5.71 -6.24 4.10
C ALA A 25 -4.18 -6.23 4.09
N VAL A 26 -3.55 -5.13 3.67
CA VAL A 26 -2.08 -4.99 3.60
C VAL A 26 -1.50 -4.19 4.78
N CYS A 27 -2.33 -3.53 5.57
CA CYS A 27 -1.89 -2.82 6.77
C CYS A 27 -1.15 -3.77 7.73
N GLY A 28 0.00 -3.34 8.25
CA GLY A 28 0.86 -4.13 9.12
C GLY A 28 1.90 -4.98 8.38
N GLN A 29 1.90 -5.02 7.04
CA GLN A 29 2.96 -5.70 6.29
C GLN A 29 4.29 -4.97 6.43
N HIS A 30 5.35 -5.75 6.62
CA HIS A 30 6.73 -5.25 6.60
C HIS A 30 7.22 -5.17 5.17
N ILE A 31 7.87 -4.07 4.82
CA ILE A 31 8.42 -3.85 3.48
C ILE A 31 9.95 -3.94 3.50
N LYS A 32 10.49 -4.56 2.44
CA LYS A 32 11.92 -4.64 2.16
C LYS A 32 12.41 -3.34 1.53
N TYR A 33 11.71 -2.86 0.51
CA TYR A 33 11.98 -1.59 -0.17
C TYR A 33 10.75 -1.07 -0.90
N VAL A 34 10.77 0.22 -1.22
CA VAL A 34 9.77 0.91 -2.03
C VAL A 34 10.43 1.40 -3.30
N THR A 35 9.79 1.17 -4.44
CA THR A 35 10.20 1.75 -5.72
C THR A 35 9.19 2.76 -6.23
N GLU A 36 9.67 3.68 -7.07
CA GLU A 36 8.85 4.58 -7.86
C GLU A 36 9.44 4.65 -9.27
N ASN A 37 8.58 4.59 -10.28
CA ASN A 37 9.02 4.81 -11.66
C ASN A 37 9.16 6.32 -11.92
N ARG A 38 10.37 6.75 -12.26
CA ARG A 38 10.67 8.12 -12.66
C ARG A 38 11.34 8.07 -14.02
N ASP A 39 10.69 8.67 -15.02
CA ASP A 39 11.18 8.73 -16.39
C ASP A 39 11.60 7.36 -16.98
N GLY A 40 10.83 6.31 -16.66
CA GLY A 40 11.07 4.95 -17.15
C GLY A 40 12.09 4.15 -16.34
N ILE A 41 12.62 4.71 -15.25
CA ILE A 41 13.57 4.05 -14.35
C ILE A 41 12.88 3.78 -13.02
N ASP A 42 12.89 2.52 -12.57
CA ASP A 42 12.42 2.16 -11.24
C ASP A 42 13.51 2.46 -10.20
N GLU A 43 13.32 3.53 -9.44
CA GLU A 43 14.25 3.95 -8.39
C GLU A 43 13.79 3.45 -7.02
N VAL A 44 14.74 2.99 -6.19
CA VAL A 44 14.44 2.66 -4.79
C VAL A 44 14.40 3.94 -3.96
N ILE A 45 13.22 4.31 -3.48
CA ILE A 45 12.98 5.54 -2.71
C ILE A 45 12.96 5.31 -1.19
N GLY A 46 12.95 4.06 -0.74
CA GLY A 46 12.97 3.71 0.68
C GLY A 46 13.30 2.24 0.89
N LYS A 47 13.90 1.92 2.04
CA LYS A 47 14.23 0.54 2.46
C LYS A 47 13.79 0.31 3.90
N ASN A 48 13.51 -0.95 4.27
CA ASN A 48 13.20 -1.38 5.64
C ASN A 48 12.12 -0.55 6.33
N GLY A 49 10.87 -1.00 6.23
CA GLY A 49 9.75 -0.22 6.70
C GLY A 49 8.47 -1.03 6.88
N GLY A 50 7.33 -0.34 6.82
CA GLY A 50 6.04 -1.01 6.86
C GLY A 50 4.89 -0.18 6.29
N LEU A 51 3.74 -0.83 6.23
CA LEU A 51 2.47 -0.25 5.81
C LEU A 51 1.58 -0.02 7.03
N ASN A 52 1.01 1.17 7.17
CA ASN A 52 0.17 1.53 8.30
C ASN A 52 -1.04 2.36 7.86
N ILE A 53 -2.12 2.32 8.65
CA ILE A 53 -3.26 3.22 8.51
C ILE A 53 -3.38 4.01 9.81
N ARG A 54 -3.39 5.34 9.70
CA ARG A 54 -3.58 6.25 10.83
C ARG A 54 -4.44 7.42 10.39
N ASN A 55 -5.46 7.76 11.18
CA ASN A 55 -6.36 8.90 10.89
C ASN A 55 -6.97 8.85 9.48
N ASP A 56 -7.40 7.67 9.02
CA ASP A 56 -7.92 7.44 7.66
C ASP A 56 -6.92 7.71 6.51
N GLU A 57 -5.63 7.82 6.82
CA GLU A 57 -4.54 7.93 5.86
C GLU A 57 -3.73 6.63 5.82
N PHE A 58 -3.41 6.18 4.61
CA PHE A 58 -2.48 5.11 4.36
C PHE A 58 -1.06 5.68 4.33
N ILE A 59 -0.17 5.11 5.13
CA ILE A 59 1.19 5.57 5.35
C ILE A 59 2.15 4.45 5.00
N VAL A 60 3.06 4.73 4.08
CA VAL A 60 4.25 3.93 3.82
C VAL A 60 5.41 4.64 4.49
N TYR A 61 6.06 3.98 5.43
CA TYR A 61 7.28 4.49 6.07
C TYR A 61 8.44 3.56 5.79
N ALA A 62 9.64 4.11 5.68
CA ALA A 62 10.88 3.39 5.43
C ALA A 62 12.07 4.13 6.08
N SER A 63 12.97 3.42 6.76
CA SER A 63 14.17 4.01 7.41
C SER A 63 13.91 5.27 8.27
N ALA A 64 12.78 5.32 8.96
CA ALA A 64 12.28 6.45 9.78
C ALA A 64 11.59 7.61 9.03
N ASP A 65 11.59 7.61 7.71
CA ASP A 65 10.89 8.61 6.90
C ASP A 65 9.53 8.10 6.40
N VAL A 66 8.58 9.00 6.21
CA VAL A 66 7.34 8.72 5.48
C VAL A 66 7.65 8.89 3.99
N VAL A 67 7.53 7.82 3.21
CA VAL A 67 7.86 7.84 1.78
C VAL A 67 6.63 8.09 0.90
N PHE A 68 5.45 7.81 1.44
CA PHE A 68 4.16 8.04 0.78
C PHE A 68 3.04 8.10 1.83
N ARG A 69 2.17 9.11 1.73
CA ARG A 69 0.98 9.26 2.59
C ARG A 69 -0.24 9.68 1.77
N CYS A 70 -1.31 8.91 1.80
CA CYS A 70 -2.50 9.18 0.99
C CYS A 70 -3.79 8.91 1.79
N PRO A 71 -4.85 9.73 1.66
CA PRO A 71 -6.17 9.37 2.18
C PRO A 71 -6.62 8.02 1.64
N VAL A 72 -7.12 7.14 2.50
CA VAL A 72 -7.52 5.77 2.10
C VAL A 72 -8.65 5.78 1.06
N ASP A 73 -9.53 6.79 1.11
CA ASP A 73 -10.62 6.94 0.14
C ASP A 73 -10.16 7.33 -1.27
N ASP A 74 -8.99 7.97 -1.37
CA ASP A 74 -8.41 8.44 -2.63
C ASP A 74 -7.31 7.50 -3.16
N LEU A 75 -6.89 6.53 -2.34
CA LEU A 75 -5.87 5.55 -2.69
C LEU A 75 -6.43 4.47 -3.64
N ASP A 76 -5.74 4.26 -4.76
CA ASP A 76 -5.87 3.05 -5.55
C ASP A 76 -4.80 2.04 -5.10
N ILE A 77 -5.23 0.81 -4.84
CA ILE A 77 -4.40 -0.20 -4.18
C ILE A 77 -4.62 -1.59 -4.77
N TRP A 78 -3.52 -2.24 -5.15
CA TRP A 78 -3.54 -3.54 -5.82
C TRP A 78 -2.34 -4.37 -5.39
N GLU A 79 -2.57 -5.61 -4.98
CA GLU A 79 -1.48 -6.53 -4.67
C GLU A 79 -0.83 -7.05 -5.96
N LEU A 80 0.49 -7.19 -5.98
CA LEU A 80 1.20 -7.78 -7.11
C LEU A 80 0.74 -9.24 -7.31
N MET A 81 0.75 -9.71 -8.55
CA MET A 81 0.38 -11.10 -8.88
C MET A 81 1.25 -12.14 -8.17
N SER A 82 2.51 -11.78 -7.89
CA SER A 82 3.48 -12.54 -7.09
C SER A 82 3.20 -12.54 -5.59
N ARG A 83 2.29 -11.69 -5.10
CA ARG A 83 1.98 -11.46 -3.67
C ARG A 83 3.19 -11.05 -2.82
N ASP A 84 4.20 -10.49 -3.45
CA ASP A 84 5.43 -10.01 -2.80
C ASP A 84 5.46 -8.49 -2.68
N GLY A 85 4.33 -7.82 -2.90
CA GLY A 85 4.22 -6.38 -2.75
C GLY A 85 2.86 -5.83 -3.16
N VAL A 86 2.74 -4.52 -3.06
CA VAL A 86 1.52 -3.77 -3.34
C VAL A 86 1.85 -2.51 -4.13
N VAL A 87 1.04 -2.24 -5.15
CA VAL A 87 1.05 -1.01 -5.93
C VAL A 87 0.08 -0.02 -5.29
N LEU A 88 0.55 1.21 -5.10
CA LEU A 88 -0.17 2.28 -4.42
C LEU A 88 -0.15 3.52 -5.32
N THR A 89 -1.32 4.02 -5.69
CA THR A 89 -1.45 5.22 -6.51
C THR A 89 -2.40 6.20 -5.84
N GLY A 90 -1.99 7.46 -5.69
CA GLY A 90 -2.83 8.48 -5.08
C GLY A 90 -2.09 9.79 -4.83
N PRO A 91 -2.80 10.83 -4.35
CA PRO A 91 -2.20 12.11 -3.97
C PRO A 91 -1.33 11.94 -2.72
N ASP A 92 -0.03 12.18 -2.85
CA ASP A 92 0.92 12.02 -1.75
C ASP A 92 1.03 13.28 -0.89
N LEU A 93 0.33 13.26 0.23
CA LEU A 93 0.28 14.33 1.23
C LEU A 93 1.61 14.59 1.94
N GLU A 94 2.59 13.68 1.86
CA GLU A 94 3.91 13.91 2.44
C GLU A 94 4.77 14.79 1.51
N HIS A 95 4.62 14.64 0.19
CA HIS A 95 5.47 15.29 -0.81
C HIS A 95 4.69 16.33 -1.66
N GLY A 96 3.78 17.08 -1.04
CA GLY A 96 3.12 18.22 -1.66
C GLY A 96 1.83 17.92 -2.45
N GLY A 97 1.27 16.71 -2.31
CA GLY A 97 -0.05 16.34 -2.83
C GLY A 97 -0.07 15.90 -4.30
N THR A 98 1.09 15.74 -4.93
CA THR A 98 1.16 15.23 -6.31
C THR A 98 0.73 13.77 -6.37
N VAL A 99 0.06 13.39 -7.46
CA VAL A 99 -0.32 11.99 -7.66
C VAL A 99 0.94 11.19 -8.00
N ARG A 100 1.26 10.22 -7.15
CA ARG A 100 2.42 9.34 -7.29
C ARG A 100 1.96 7.90 -7.39
N THR A 101 2.78 7.06 -8.02
CA THR A 101 2.61 5.60 -8.00
C THR A 101 3.86 4.98 -7.41
N VAL A 102 3.72 4.33 -6.27
CA VAL A 102 4.82 3.64 -5.58
C VAL A 102 4.50 2.15 -5.44
N ILE A 103 5.54 1.32 -5.47
CA ILE A 103 5.43 -0.12 -5.26
C ILE A 103 6.17 -0.49 -3.98
N ALA A 104 5.44 -0.96 -2.98
CA ALA A 104 6.00 -1.45 -1.74
C ALA A 104 6.22 -2.97 -1.82
N HIS A 105 7.48 -3.40 -1.85
CA HIS A 105 7.85 -4.82 -1.85
C HIS A 105 7.97 -5.34 -0.43
N TYR A 106 7.31 -6.45 -0.13
CA TYR A 106 7.28 -7.08 1.18
C TYR A 106 8.62 -7.76 1.54
N VAL A 107 8.85 -7.91 2.85
CA VAL A 107 9.88 -8.84 3.33
C VAL A 107 9.38 -10.27 3.12
N TYR A 108 10.15 -11.07 2.40
CA TYR A 108 9.84 -12.48 2.22
C TYR A 108 10.11 -13.24 3.52
N TYR A 109 9.06 -13.64 4.23
CA TYR A 109 9.16 -14.60 5.33
C TYR A 109 8.94 -16.01 4.79
N ARG A 110 10.01 -16.79 4.66
CA ARG A 110 9.90 -18.24 4.54
C ARG A 110 9.47 -18.74 5.91
N LYS A 111 8.21 -19.14 6.07
CA LYS A 111 7.83 -19.96 7.22
C LYS A 111 8.56 -21.28 7.03
N GLU A 112 9.48 -21.59 7.92
CA GLU A 112 9.97 -22.96 8.05
C GLU A 112 8.77 -23.78 8.55
N ASP A 113 8.42 -24.82 7.77
CA ASP A 113 7.34 -25.77 8.09
C ASP A 113 7.75 -26.70 9.24
#